data_AF-A0A9E2UYT6-F1
#
_entry.id   AF-A0A9E2UYT6-F1
#
_cell.length_a   1.000
_cell.length_b   1.000
_cell.length_c   1.000
_cell.angle_alpha   90.00
_cell.angle_beta   90.00
_cell.angle_gamma   90.00
#
_symmetry.space_group_name_H-M   'P 1'
#
loop_
_entity.id
_entity.type
_entity.pdbx_description
1 polymer ?
#
loop_
_entity_poly.entity_id
_entity_poly.type
_entity_poly.pdbx_seq_one_letter_code
_entity_poly.pdbx_strand_id
1 'polypeptide(L)'
;MTNAPLPNIEARFRAYAEKLSTALGHADRVEPFRAYCTGLLLPVERKSVEPMAAQLAPGQVSAKHQSLHHFVAQASWRDDAVMRAVQDYALPKMQNQGPILAWIVDDTGFPKKGKHSVGVARQYCGQLGKQDNCQVAVSVSVATAYASLPVAYRLYVPEKWVEDSHRRQQAGIPAEVAFQTKPDIAL
;
A
#
# COMPACT_ATOMS: atom_id res chain seq x y z
N MET A 1 18.14 -28.43 -17.87
CA MET A 1 17.72 -27.14 -17.28
C MET A 1 18.86 -26.64 -16.43
N THR A 2 19.60 -25.66 -16.92
CA THR A 2 20.75 -25.06 -16.24
C THR A 2 20.27 -24.32 -14.99
N ASN A 3 20.63 -24.83 -13.81
CA ASN A 3 20.49 -24.12 -12.54
C ASN A 3 21.48 -22.95 -12.52
N ALA A 4 21.09 -21.83 -13.13
CA ALA A 4 21.72 -20.56 -12.81
C ALA A 4 21.50 -20.31 -11.30
N PRO A 5 22.53 -19.92 -10.54
CA PRO A 5 22.35 -19.58 -9.13
C PRO A 5 21.28 -18.49 -9.03
N LEU A 6 20.26 -18.75 -8.21
CA LEU A 6 19.23 -17.74 -7.95
C LEU A 6 19.92 -16.47 -7.46
N PRO A 7 19.62 -15.29 -8.04
CA PRO A 7 20.18 -14.04 -7.56
C PRO A 7 19.91 -13.92 -6.06
N ASN A 8 20.88 -13.39 -5.31
CA ASN A 8 20.71 -13.17 -3.87
C ASN A 8 19.44 -12.31 -3.63
N ILE A 9 18.86 -12.42 -2.44
CA ILE A 9 17.57 -11.80 -2.12
C ILE A 9 17.56 -10.28 -2.40
N GLU A 10 18.69 -9.61 -2.19
CA GLU A 10 18.87 -8.19 -2.46
C GLU A 10 18.76 -7.85 -3.96
N ALA A 11 19.39 -8.64 -4.83
CA ALA A 11 19.32 -8.45 -6.28
C ALA A 11 17.89 -8.69 -6.80
N ARG A 12 17.20 -9.71 -6.27
CA ARG A 12 15.78 -9.96 -6.58
C ARG A 12 14.88 -8.81 -6.13
N PHE A 13 15.08 -8.32 -4.91
CA PHE A 13 14.33 -7.19 -4.38
C PHE A 13 14.58 -5.91 -5.19
N ARG A 14 15.85 -5.63 -5.53
CA ARG A 14 16.22 -4.48 -6.36
C ARG A 14 15.56 -4.54 -7.74
N ALA A 15 15.60 -5.69 -8.41
CA ALA A 15 14.95 -5.87 -9.70
C ALA A 15 13.43 -5.70 -9.62
N TYR A 16 12.82 -6.18 -8.52
CA TYR A 16 11.40 -6.02 -8.27
C TYR A 16 11.01 -4.54 -8.05
N ALA A 17 11.70 -3.85 -7.13
CA ALA A 17 11.50 -2.43 -6.90
C ALA A 17 11.73 -1.62 -8.19
N GLU A 18 12.71 -2.02 -9.00
CA GLU A 18 12.94 -1.34 -10.27
C GLU A 18 11.79 -1.46 -11.24
N LYS A 19 11.25 -2.68 -11.41
CA LYS A 19 10.07 -2.90 -12.23
C LYS A 19 8.87 -2.09 -11.74
N LEU A 20 8.64 -2.02 -10.42
CA LEU A 20 7.53 -1.22 -9.90
C LEU A 20 7.72 0.28 -10.14
N SER A 21 8.95 0.76 -10.11
CA SER A 21 9.25 2.19 -10.25
C SER A 21 8.86 2.76 -11.62
N THR A 22 8.73 1.92 -12.65
CA THR A 22 8.27 2.35 -13.98
C THR A 22 6.84 2.88 -13.96
N ALA A 23 6.04 2.52 -12.95
CA ALA A 23 4.68 3.01 -12.78
C ALA A 23 4.60 4.41 -12.13
N LEU A 24 5.72 4.96 -11.65
CA LEU A 24 5.73 6.23 -10.91
C LEU A 24 5.60 7.47 -11.81
N GLY A 25 5.73 7.30 -13.12
CA GLY A 25 5.52 8.32 -14.15
C GLY A 25 6.59 9.40 -14.25
N HIS A 26 7.47 9.56 -13.25
CA HIS A 26 8.53 10.56 -13.26
C HIS A 26 9.79 10.04 -12.53
N ALA A 27 10.97 10.36 -13.07
CA ALA A 27 12.24 9.77 -12.64
C ALA A 27 12.68 10.19 -11.22
N ASP A 28 12.30 11.39 -10.78
CA ASP A 28 12.58 11.92 -9.43
C ASP A 28 11.94 11.11 -8.30
N ARG A 29 10.88 10.34 -8.59
CA ARG A 29 10.17 9.49 -7.62
C ARG A 29 10.83 8.12 -7.43
N VAL A 30 11.73 7.72 -8.33
CA VAL A 30 12.32 6.37 -8.33
C VAL A 30 13.21 6.14 -7.12
N GLU A 31 14.13 7.06 -6.81
CA GLU A 31 15.02 6.90 -5.65
C GLU A 31 14.25 6.93 -4.32
N PRO A 32 13.35 7.90 -4.07
CA PRO A 32 12.54 7.92 -2.85
C PRO A 32 11.66 6.68 -2.70
N PHE A 33 11.07 6.18 -3.79
CA PHE A 33 10.31 4.93 -3.78
C PHE A 33 11.17 3.72 -3.36
N ARG A 34 12.33 3.53 -4.01
CA ARG A 34 13.25 2.44 -3.67
C ARG A 34 13.73 2.55 -2.23
N ALA A 35 14.04 3.75 -1.77
CA ALA A 35 14.43 4.03 -0.39
C ALA A 35 13.28 3.68 0.59
N TYR A 36 12.05 4.08 0.28
CA TYR A 36 10.88 3.78 1.09
C TYR A 36 10.64 2.26 1.21
N CYS A 37 10.62 1.54 0.08
CA CYS A 37 10.49 0.07 0.08
C CYS A 37 11.63 -0.60 0.86
N THR A 38 12.86 -0.11 0.74
CA THR A 38 14.00 -0.63 1.50
C THR A 38 13.81 -0.39 3.00
N GLY A 39 13.43 0.82 3.40
CA GLY A 39 13.15 1.19 4.79
C GLY A 39 12.09 0.31 5.45
N LEU A 40 11.04 -0.05 4.70
CA LEU A 40 10.00 -0.98 5.16
C LEU A 40 10.54 -2.38 5.48
N LEU A 41 11.67 -2.79 4.91
CA LEU A 41 12.29 -4.11 5.16
C LEU A 41 13.43 -4.08 6.21
N LEU A 42 13.96 -2.91 6.56
CA LEU A 42 15.04 -2.80 7.56
C LEU A 42 14.59 -3.21 8.97
N PRO A 43 15.48 -3.66 9.87
CA PRO A 43 15.11 -4.05 11.24
C PRO A 43 14.87 -2.82 12.14
N VAL A 44 13.87 -2.00 11.79
CA VAL A 44 13.50 -0.78 12.50
C VAL A 44 12.22 -1.03 13.29
N GLU A 45 12.23 -0.74 14.59
CA GLU A 45 11.10 -0.97 15.51
C GLU A 45 9.82 -0.24 15.04
N ARG A 46 9.94 1.03 14.64
CA ARG A 46 8.83 1.83 14.11
C ARG A 46 9.05 2.14 12.64
N LYS A 47 8.12 1.68 11.79
CA LYS A 47 8.11 1.92 10.34
C LYS A 47 7.56 3.30 9.95
N SER A 48 7.96 4.35 10.67
CA SER A 48 7.69 5.75 10.30
C SER A 48 8.85 6.33 9.50
N VAL A 49 8.60 7.46 8.83
CA VAL A 49 9.57 8.09 7.91
C VAL A 49 10.89 8.42 8.62
N GLU A 50 10.83 9.00 9.82
CA GLU A 50 12.03 9.44 10.56
C GLU A 50 12.98 8.28 10.93
N PRO A 51 12.55 7.20 11.61
CA PRO A 51 13.43 6.04 11.86
C PRO A 51 13.97 5.39 10.57
N MET A 52 13.17 5.31 9.51
CA MET A 52 13.65 4.78 8.23
C MET A 52 14.73 5.68 7.62
N ALA A 53 14.54 7.00 7.65
CA ALA A 53 15.52 7.96 7.17
C ALA A 53 16.84 7.88 7.96
N ALA A 54 16.75 7.77 9.29
CA ALA A 54 17.90 7.62 10.16
C ALA A 54 18.71 6.35 9.84
N GLN A 55 18.04 5.24 9.53
CA GLN A 55 18.71 3.99 9.17
C GLN A 55 19.27 4.00 7.75
N LEU A 56 18.54 4.58 6.79
CA LEU A 56 18.93 4.61 5.37
C LEU A 56 20.07 5.59 5.08
N ALA A 57 20.09 6.72 5.77
CA ALA A 57 21.08 7.78 5.56
C ALA A 57 21.43 8.50 6.87
N PRO A 58 22.18 7.85 7.80
CA PRO A 58 22.52 8.42 9.12
C PRO A 58 23.20 9.80 9.05
N GLY A 59 23.97 10.08 8.01
CA GLY A 59 24.63 11.38 7.81
C GLY A 59 23.76 12.45 7.14
N GLN A 60 22.56 12.11 6.66
CA GLN A 60 21.68 12.99 5.89
C GLN A 60 20.20 12.79 6.26
N VAL A 61 19.92 12.53 7.55
CA VAL A 61 18.59 12.14 8.04
C VAL A 61 17.53 13.15 7.64
N SER A 62 17.77 14.44 7.84
CA SER A 62 16.81 15.50 7.49
C SER A 62 16.45 15.50 6.00
N ALA A 63 17.44 15.40 5.12
CA ALA A 63 17.22 15.36 3.67
C ALA A 63 16.47 14.08 3.26
N LYS A 64 16.85 12.91 3.82
CA LYS A 64 16.19 11.65 3.53
C LYS A 64 14.75 11.60 4.08
N HIS A 65 14.51 12.18 5.26
CA HIS A 65 13.17 12.34 5.83
C HIS A 65 12.29 13.14 4.89
N GLN A 66 12.75 14.32 4.44
CA GLN A 66 11.95 15.17 3.54
C GLN A 66 11.66 14.47 2.21
N SER A 67 12.65 13.79 1.63
CA SER A 67 12.49 12.99 0.40
C SER A 67 11.44 11.89 0.55
N LEU A 68 11.54 11.07 1.61
CA LEU A 68 10.59 9.98 1.88
C LEU A 68 9.20 10.51 2.19
N HIS A 69 9.08 11.55 3.02
CA HIS A 69 7.80 12.16 3.37
C HIS A 69 7.11 12.74 2.15
N HIS A 70 7.83 13.52 1.33
CA HIS A 70 7.30 14.07 0.09
C HIS A 70 6.79 12.96 -0.83
N PHE A 71 7.58 11.88 -1.00
CA PHE A 71 7.20 10.76 -1.85
C PHE A 71 5.87 10.11 -1.44
N VAL A 72 5.66 9.83 -0.14
CA VAL A 72 4.45 9.13 0.32
C VAL A 72 3.25 10.03 0.56
N ALA A 73 3.46 11.32 0.84
CA ALA A 73 2.39 12.22 1.25
C ALA A 73 1.96 13.23 0.18
N GLN A 74 2.83 13.56 -0.80
CA GLN A 74 2.61 14.69 -1.71
C GLN A 74 2.87 14.36 -3.18
N ALA A 75 3.83 13.49 -3.48
CA ALA A 75 4.19 13.20 -4.86
C ALA A 75 3.01 12.56 -5.62
N SER A 76 2.70 13.10 -6.81
CA SER A 76 1.54 12.69 -7.61
C SER A 76 1.82 11.42 -8.42
N TRP A 77 2.00 10.27 -7.76
CA TRP A 77 2.00 8.95 -8.41
C TRP A 77 0.62 8.30 -8.27
N ARG A 78 0.31 7.42 -9.22
CA ARG A 78 -0.96 6.72 -9.31
C ARG A 78 -0.86 5.37 -8.60
N ASP A 79 -1.62 5.19 -7.53
CA ASP A 79 -1.62 3.94 -6.76
C ASP A 79 -2.13 2.75 -7.59
N ASP A 80 -3.12 2.98 -8.45
CA ASP A 80 -3.63 1.97 -9.35
C ASP A 80 -2.60 1.52 -10.40
N ALA A 81 -1.70 2.41 -10.83
CA ALA A 81 -0.60 2.06 -11.73
C ALA A 81 0.46 1.21 -11.02
N VAL A 82 0.81 1.55 -9.77
CA VAL A 82 1.74 0.73 -8.96
C VAL A 82 1.14 -0.65 -8.67
N MET A 83 -0.16 -0.71 -8.34
CA MET A 83 -0.86 -1.98 -8.13
C MET A 83 -0.85 -2.86 -9.40
N ARG A 84 -1.10 -2.28 -10.59
CA ARG A 84 -0.96 -3.02 -11.85
C ARG A 84 0.46 -3.54 -12.06
N ALA A 85 1.49 -2.75 -11.75
CA ALA A 85 2.87 -3.22 -11.85
C ALA A 85 3.18 -4.41 -10.90
N VAL A 86 2.56 -4.44 -9.71
CA VAL A 86 2.61 -5.60 -8.80
C VAL A 86 1.93 -6.82 -9.43
N GLN A 87 0.72 -6.64 -9.97
CA GLN A 87 -0.02 -7.70 -10.67
C GLN A 87 0.80 -8.27 -11.84
N ASP A 88 1.32 -7.42 -12.71
CA ASP A 88 2.14 -7.79 -13.89
C ASP A 88 3.46 -8.49 -13.52
N TYR A 89 3.91 -8.35 -12.27
CA TYR A 89 5.07 -9.07 -11.77
C TYR A 89 4.69 -10.40 -11.12
N ALA A 90 3.67 -10.42 -10.28
CA ALA A 90 3.36 -11.53 -9.40
C ALA A 90 2.38 -12.54 -10.03
N LEU A 91 1.33 -12.08 -10.73
CA LEU A 91 0.30 -12.98 -11.29
C LEU A 91 0.86 -14.01 -12.27
N PRO A 92 1.73 -13.67 -13.25
CA PRO A 92 2.27 -14.67 -14.16
C PRO A 92 3.06 -15.76 -13.44
N LYS A 93 3.83 -15.38 -12.40
CA LYS A 93 4.60 -16.34 -11.59
C LYS A 93 3.68 -17.25 -10.78
N MET A 94 2.60 -16.70 -10.24
CA MET A 94 1.59 -17.44 -9.50
C MET A 94 0.85 -18.42 -10.44
N GLN A 95 0.44 -17.96 -11.62
CA GLN A 95 -0.28 -18.75 -12.62
C GLN A 95 0.58 -19.85 -13.26
N ASN A 96 1.90 -19.64 -13.34
CA ASN A 96 2.84 -20.69 -13.74
C ASN A 96 2.88 -21.88 -12.77
N GLN A 97 2.44 -21.71 -11.52
CA GLN A 97 2.34 -22.79 -10.53
C GLN A 97 0.96 -23.44 -10.50
N GLY A 98 -0.08 -22.77 -10.99
CA GLY A 98 -1.43 -23.32 -11.08
C GLY A 98 -2.48 -22.26 -11.42
N PRO A 99 -3.70 -22.67 -11.81
CA PRO A 99 -4.76 -21.73 -12.15
C PRO A 99 -5.25 -20.96 -10.92
N ILE A 100 -5.84 -19.79 -11.15
CA ILE A 100 -6.60 -19.07 -10.12
C ILE A 100 -7.84 -19.90 -9.79
N LEU A 101 -8.00 -20.24 -8.52
CA LEU A 101 -9.08 -21.08 -7.99
C LEU A 101 -10.17 -20.26 -7.30
N ALA A 102 -9.82 -19.09 -6.75
CA ALA A 102 -10.75 -18.27 -5.98
C ALA A 102 -10.45 -16.77 -6.10
N TRP A 103 -11.52 -15.99 -5.97
CA TRP A 103 -11.50 -14.55 -5.73
C TRP A 103 -12.03 -14.33 -4.32
N ILE A 104 -11.24 -13.64 -3.50
CA ILE A 104 -11.49 -13.43 -2.08
C ILE A 104 -11.71 -11.94 -1.86
N VAL A 105 -12.92 -11.59 -1.45
CA VAL A 105 -13.24 -10.24 -0.97
C VAL A 105 -13.06 -10.23 0.53
N ASP A 106 -12.27 -9.27 1.02
CA ASP A 106 -12.03 -9.10 2.45
C ASP A 106 -11.92 -7.63 2.82
N ASP A 107 -12.27 -7.28 4.06
CA ASP A 107 -12.09 -5.94 4.62
C ASP A 107 -11.10 -5.93 5.79
N THR A 108 -9.94 -5.33 5.58
CA THR A 108 -8.88 -5.28 6.59
C THR A 108 -8.99 -3.99 7.41
N GLY A 109 -9.23 -4.14 8.72
CA GLY A 109 -9.27 -3.03 9.67
C GLY A 109 -7.91 -2.68 10.26
N PHE A 110 -7.53 -1.40 10.22
CA PHE A 110 -6.31 -0.85 10.81
C PHE A 110 -6.65 0.00 12.05
N PRO A 111 -6.34 -0.45 13.28
CA PRO A 111 -6.62 0.30 14.51
C PRO A 111 -5.99 1.69 14.51
N LYS A 112 -6.74 2.69 15.00
CA LYS A 112 -6.29 4.09 15.13
C LYS A 112 -6.76 4.70 16.44
N LYS A 113 -6.01 5.66 16.98
CA LYS A 113 -6.34 6.35 18.24
C LYS A 113 -6.76 7.82 18.06
N GLY A 114 -6.80 8.35 16.84
CA GLY A 114 -7.18 9.74 16.54
C GLY A 114 -8.36 9.87 15.57
N LYS A 115 -8.70 11.13 15.23
CA LYS A 115 -9.80 11.47 14.31
C LYS A 115 -9.35 11.94 12.91
N HIS A 116 -8.05 12.16 12.72
CA HIS A 116 -7.51 12.80 11.51
C HIS A 116 -7.10 11.83 10.40
N SER A 117 -6.88 10.55 10.69
CA SER A 117 -6.58 9.57 9.65
C SER A 117 -7.78 9.40 8.73
N VAL A 118 -7.58 9.58 7.42
CA VAL A 118 -8.63 9.53 6.39
C VAL A 118 -9.54 8.31 6.53
N GLY A 119 -10.86 8.50 6.53
CA GLY A 119 -11.82 7.39 6.69
C GLY A 119 -11.87 6.74 8.09
N VAL A 120 -11.14 7.22 9.10
CA VAL A 120 -11.19 6.64 10.45
C VAL A 120 -12.55 6.84 11.12
N ALA A 121 -13.11 5.76 11.66
CA ALA A 121 -14.38 5.76 12.37
C ALA A 121 -14.46 4.62 13.38
N ARG A 122 -15.37 4.73 14.35
CA ARG A 122 -15.81 3.57 15.16
C ARG A 122 -16.63 2.64 14.27
N GLN A 123 -16.09 1.47 14.00
CA GLN A 123 -16.69 0.40 13.19
C GLN A 123 -16.05 -0.94 13.58
N TYR A 124 -16.56 -2.06 13.07
CA TYR A 124 -15.94 -3.35 13.34
C TYR A 124 -14.51 -3.39 12.78
N CYS A 125 -13.54 -3.75 13.63
CA CYS A 125 -12.14 -3.88 13.27
C CYS A 125 -11.75 -5.35 13.41
N GLY A 126 -11.56 -6.06 12.29
CA GLY A 126 -11.20 -7.47 12.28
C GLY A 126 -9.96 -7.79 13.13
N GLN A 127 -8.92 -6.94 13.07
CA GLN A 127 -7.71 -7.10 13.87
C GLN A 127 -7.98 -7.08 15.39
N LEU A 128 -8.98 -6.35 15.86
CA LEU A 128 -9.32 -6.24 17.29
C LEU A 128 -10.49 -7.13 17.70
N GLY A 129 -11.18 -7.76 16.74
CA GLY A 129 -12.37 -8.60 16.98
C GLY A 129 -13.57 -7.85 17.55
N LYS A 130 -13.59 -6.51 17.48
CA LYS A 130 -14.65 -5.67 18.09
C LYS A 130 -14.85 -4.36 17.34
N GLN A 131 -15.91 -3.64 17.70
CA GLN A 131 -16.08 -2.25 17.27
C GLN A 131 -15.11 -1.33 18.01
N ASP A 132 -14.22 -0.69 17.26
CA ASP A 132 -13.27 0.30 17.77
C ASP A 132 -12.96 1.31 16.65
N ASN A 133 -12.17 2.33 16.95
CA ASN A 133 -11.74 3.32 15.99
C ASN A 133 -10.69 2.72 15.04
N CYS A 134 -11.03 2.59 13.76
CA CYS A 134 -10.15 2.04 12.74
C CYS A 134 -10.40 2.66 11.35
N GLN A 135 -9.39 2.55 10.49
CA GLN A 135 -9.56 2.64 9.03
C GLN A 135 -9.84 1.25 8.48
N VAL A 136 -10.51 1.14 7.34
CA VAL A 136 -10.77 -0.15 6.69
C VAL A 136 -10.37 -0.05 5.22
N ALA A 137 -9.61 -1.03 4.73
CA ALA A 137 -9.40 -1.23 3.30
C ALA A 137 -10.24 -2.43 2.86
N VAL A 138 -11.06 -2.25 1.83
CA VAL A 138 -11.73 -3.34 1.14
C VAL A 138 -10.78 -3.82 0.05
N SER A 139 -10.53 -5.12 -0.02
CA SER A 139 -9.58 -5.72 -0.93
C SER A 139 -10.17 -6.89 -1.69
N VAL A 140 -9.64 -7.10 -2.89
CA VAL A 140 -9.88 -8.30 -3.69
C VAL A 140 -8.54 -8.98 -3.86
N SER A 141 -8.48 -10.25 -3.45
CA SER A 141 -7.32 -11.11 -3.63
C SER A 141 -7.67 -12.27 -4.55
N VAL A 142 -6.74 -12.67 -5.41
CA VAL A 142 -6.84 -13.94 -6.13
C VAL A 142 -6.02 -15.00 -5.42
N ALA A 143 -6.48 -16.25 -5.47
CA ALA A 143 -5.77 -17.37 -4.86
C ALA A 143 -5.61 -18.54 -5.84
N THR A 144 -4.46 -19.19 -5.76
CA THR A 144 -4.15 -20.50 -6.34
C THR A 144 -3.98 -21.52 -5.22
N ALA A 145 -3.67 -22.77 -5.55
CA ALA A 145 -3.30 -23.77 -4.55
C ALA A 145 -2.01 -23.43 -3.77
N TYR A 146 -1.18 -22.50 -4.27
CA TYR A 146 0.17 -22.24 -3.74
C TYR A 146 0.35 -20.85 -3.13
N ALA A 147 -0.49 -19.89 -3.49
CA ALA A 147 -0.36 -18.51 -3.04
C ALA A 147 -1.66 -17.71 -3.19
N SER A 148 -1.75 -16.61 -2.45
CA SER A 148 -2.74 -15.55 -2.64
C SER A 148 -2.05 -14.21 -2.91
N LEU A 149 -2.70 -13.35 -3.68
CA LEU A 149 -2.21 -12.01 -4.01
C LEU A 149 -3.37 -11.01 -3.97
N PRO A 150 -3.28 -9.95 -3.14
CA PRO A 150 -4.15 -8.78 -3.26
C PRO A 150 -3.94 -8.11 -4.61
N VAL A 151 -5.00 -8.05 -5.43
CA VAL A 151 -4.98 -7.45 -6.77
C VAL A 151 -5.67 -6.11 -6.81
N ALA A 152 -6.55 -5.80 -5.86
CA ALA A 152 -7.14 -4.48 -5.72
C ALA A 152 -7.38 -4.15 -4.25
N TYR A 153 -7.29 -2.87 -3.92
CA TYR A 153 -7.75 -2.33 -2.65
C TYR A 153 -8.39 -0.97 -2.84
N ARG A 154 -9.33 -0.62 -1.97
CA ARG A 154 -9.85 0.73 -1.81
C ARG A 154 -10.04 1.03 -0.34
N LEU A 155 -9.72 2.26 0.06
CA LEU A 155 -10.08 2.74 1.38
C LEU A 155 -11.61 2.85 1.47
N TYR A 156 -12.20 2.25 2.50
CA TYR A 156 -13.59 2.51 2.85
C TYR A 156 -13.69 3.89 3.52
N VAL A 157 -14.42 4.80 2.87
CA VAL A 157 -14.69 6.15 3.38
C VAL A 157 -16.12 6.16 3.95
N PRO A 158 -16.31 6.17 5.28
CA PRO A 158 -17.65 6.16 5.87
C PRO A 158 -18.48 7.38 5.45
N GLU A 159 -19.80 7.23 5.34
CA GLU A 159 -20.73 8.28 4.89
C GLU A 159 -20.50 9.64 5.59
N LYS A 160 -20.38 9.64 6.92
CA LYS A 160 -20.08 10.82 7.73
C LYS A 160 -18.80 11.59 7.36
N TRP A 161 -17.85 10.96 6.66
CA TRP A 161 -16.66 11.62 6.11
C TRP A 161 -16.95 12.30 4.78
N VAL A 162 -17.81 11.70 3.97
CA VAL A 162 -18.24 12.24 2.67
C VAL A 162 -19.14 13.47 2.87
N GLU A 163 -19.98 13.43 3.90
CA GLU A 163 -20.91 14.52 4.28
C GLU A 163 -20.23 15.72 4.96
N ASP A 164 -19.05 15.53 5.56
CA ASP A 164 -18.29 16.58 6.23
C ASP A 164 -17.28 17.22 5.27
N SER A 165 -17.70 18.27 4.57
CA SER A 165 -16.90 18.95 3.54
C SER A 165 -15.58 19.52 4.08
N HIS A 166 -15.58 20.05 5.30
CA HIS A 166 -14.38 20.58 5.93
C HIS A 166 -13.37 19.47 6.22
N ARG A 167 -13.81 18.36 6.82
CA ARG A 167 -12.96 17.20 7.09
C ARG A 167 -12.45 16.54 5.81
N ARG A 168 -13.30 16.48 4.78
CA ARG A 168 -12.95 15.97 3.44
C ARG A 168 -11.80 16.76 2.83
N GLN A 169 -11.89 18.09 2.86
CA GLN A 169 -10.86 18.99 2.35
C GLN A 169 -9.55 18.84 3.14
N GLN A 170 -9.62 18.81 4.48
CA GLN A 170 -8.43 18.65 5.33
C GLN A 170 -7.68 17.33 5.08
N ALA A 171 -8.40 16.24 4.78
CA ALA A 171 -7.80 14.94 4.51
C ALA A 171 -7.47 14.70 3.02
N GLY A 172 -7.77 15.65 2.14
CA GLY A 172 -7.51 15.53 0.70
C GLY A 172 -8.36 14.48 0.00
N ILE A 173 -9.57 14.20 0.47
CA ILE A 173 -10.50 13.28 -0.22
C ILE A 173 -11.09 14.00 -1.45
N PRO A 174 -10.85 13.52 -2.69
CA PRO A 174 -11.36 14.15 -3.91
C PRO A 174 -12.89 14.22 -3.93
N ALA A 175 -13.51 15.24 -4.54
CA ALA A 175 -14.96 15.53 -4.51
C ALA A 175 -15.85 14.45 -5.17
N GLU A 176 -15.26 13.67 -6.07
CA GLU A 176 -15.88 12.56 -6.78
C GLU A 176 -16.05 11.29 -5.93
N VAL A 177 -15.36 11.19 -4.78
CA VAL A 177 -15.52 10.06 -3.86
C VAL A 177 -16.88 10.14 -3.17
N ALA A 178 -17.85 9.35 -3.63
CA ALA A 178 -19.14 9.18 -2.97
C ALA A 178 -19.07 8.10 -1.88
N PHE A 179 -20.07 8.06 -1.00
CA PHE A 179 -20.25 6.94 -0.10
C PHE A 179 -20.55 5.66 -0.92
N GLN A 180 -19.85 4.58 -0.60
CA GLN A 180 -20.08 3.26 -1.15
C GLN A 180 -20.05 2.26 0.00
N THR A 181 -20.96 1.28 0.01
CA THR A 181 -20.87 0.19 0.99
C THR A 181 -19.65 -0.68 0.67
N LYS A 182 -19.19 -1.50 1.63
CA LYS A 182 -18.04 -2.40 1.38
C LYS A 182 -18.30 -3.37 0.22
N PRO A 183 -19.49 -3.98 0.07
CA PRO A 183 -19.84 -4.73 -1.14
C PRO A 183 -19.77 -3.91 -2.42
N ASP A 184 -20.28 -2.67 -2.44
CA ASP A 184 -20.23 -1.81 -3.64
C ASP A 184 -18.81 -1.40 -4.03
N ILE A 185 -17.86 -1.41 -3.08
CA ILE A 185 -16.43 -1.19 -3.37
C ILE A 185 -15.80 -2.45 -3.97
N ALA A 186 -16.28 -3.63 -3.60
CA ALA A 186 -15.71 -4.91 -4.00
C ALA A 186 -16.16 -5.39 -5.39
N LEU A 187 -17.33 -4.94 -5.85
CA LEU A 187 -17.95 -5.28 -7.14
C LEU A 187 -17.57 -4.27 -8.23
#